data_AF-A0A2B4FPY3-F1
#
_entry.id   AF-A0A2B4FPY3-F1
#
_cell.length_a   1.000
_cell.length_b   1.000
_cell.length_c   1.000
_cell.angle_alpha   90.00
_cell.angle_beta   90.00
_cell.angle_gamma   90.00
#
_symmetry.space_group_name_H-M   'P 1'
#
loop_
_entity.id
_entity.type
_entity.pdbx_description
1 polymer ?
#
loop_
_entity_poly.entity_id
_entity_poly.type
_entity_poly.pdbx_seq_one_letter_code
_entity_poly.pdbx_strand_id
1 'polypeptide(L)'
;MKIYIEQLKKHDAKDLFTFELTNKSFFETMVPNRGSQYFDFEYFQKLLDDLLIEQADGDSYFYLIRNEKKEIVGRINLVDIDTETRSSSLGYRVGEKFTKKGVATAAVKLVLEVAKNNKINEIHAKTTTNNLASQSVLEKSGFSSYQNEADTTFVELNGEHVKFVHYIWRNTSRL
;
A
#
# COMPACT_ATOMS: atom_id res chain seq x y z
N MET A 1 -10.13 -7.45 14.62
CA MET A 1 -8.94 -6.82 15.26
C MET A 1 -9.05 -5.32 15.03
N LYS A 2 -8.92 -4.50 16.09
CA LYS A 2 -8.91 -3.05 15.94
C LYS A 2 -7.52 -2.60 15.50
N ILE A 3 -7.49 -1.64 14.59
CA ILE A 3 -6.26 -1.10 14.00
C ILE A 3 -6.38 0.42 13.89
N TYR A 4 -5.23 1.08 13.81
CA TYR A 4 -5.10 2.49 13.41
C TYR A 4 -3.96 2.61 12.40
N ILE A 5 -3.91 3.74 11.71
CA ILE A 5 -2.79 4.12 10.85
C ILE A 5 -2.07 5.30 11.46
N GLU A 6 -0.75 5.33 11.35
CA GLU A 6 0.08 6.47 11.75
C GLU A 6 1.17 6.72 10.72
N GLN A 7 1.56 7.99 10.56
CA GLN A 7 2.60 8.36 9.61
C GLN A 7 3.93 7.74 9.99
N LEU A 8 4.66 7.31 8.98
CA LEU A 8 6.00 6.78 9.09
C LEU A 8 6.95 7.83 9.69
N LYS A 9 7.78 7.41 10.63
CA LYS A 9 8.78 8.25 11.30
C LYS A 9 10.15 7.57 11.30
N LYS A 10 11.19 8.39 11.47
CA LYS A 10 12.59 7.91 11.51
C LYS A 10 12.83 6.80 12.55
N HIS A 11 12.19 6.88 13.71
CA HIS A 11 12.37 5.87 14.76
C HIS A 11 11.74 4.50 14.44
N ASP A 12 10.89 4.40 13.41
CA ASP A 12 10.27 3.14 13.01
C ASP A 12 11.22 2.22 12.23
N ALA A 13 12.39 2.70 11.83
CA ALA A 13 13.30 2.01 10.93
C ALA A 13 13.54 0.54 11.30
N LYS A 14 13.88 0.28 12.57
CA LYS A 14 14.21 -1.07 13.06
C LYS A 14 12.99 -1.98 13.09
N ASP A 15 11.86 -1.48 13.57
CA ASP A 15 10.62 -2.26 13.68
C ASP A 15 10.05 -2.57 12.29
N LEU A 16 10.09 -1.58 11.40
CA LEU A 16 9.62 -1.72 10.01
C LEU A 16 10.51 -2.68 9.22
N PHE A 17 11.83 -2.56 9.36
CA PHE A 17 12.77 -3.49 8.74
C PHE A 17 12.52 -4.93 9.21
N THR A 18 12.36 -5.12 10.52
CA THR A 18 12.02 -6.43 11.11
C THR A 18 10.70 -6.98 10.55
N PHE A 19 9.69 -6.12 10.41
CA PHE A 19 8.40 -6.48 9.82
C PHE A 19 8.56 -6.91 8.35
N GLU A 20 9.28 -6.16 7.53
CA GLU A 20 9.50 -6.48 6.11
C GLU A 20 10.30 -7.78 5.97
N LEU A 21 11.35 -7.98 6.76
CA LEU A 21 12.16 -9.19 6.75
C LEU A 21 11.36 -10.43 7.15
N THR A 22 10.58 -10.34 8.23
CA THR A 22 9.76 -11.46 8.74
C THR A 22 8.70 -11.90 7.73
N ASN A 23 8.20 -10.98 6.91
CA ASN A 23 7.15 -11.25 5.93
C ASN A 23 7.67 -11.36 4.49
N LYS A 24 9.00 -11.33 4.28
CA LYS A 24 9.63 -11.32 2.95
C LYS A 24 9.09 -12.41 2.04
N SER A 25 9.26 -13.67 2.43
CA SER A 25 8.87 -14.82 1.61
C SER A 25 7.37 -14.80 1.30
N PHE A 26 6.55 -14.40 2.27
CA PHE A 26 5.12 -14.26 2.06
C PHE A 26 4.78 -13.16 1.05
N PHE A 27 5.37 -11.96 1.16
CA PHE A 27 5.13 -10.87 0.23
C PHE A 27 5.59 -11.20 -1.19
N GLU A 28 6.72 -11.88 -1.34
CA GLU A 28 7.25 -12.30 -2.65
C GLU A 28 6.32 -13.29 -3.39
N THR A 29 5.38 -13.95 -2.68
CA THR A 29 4.34 -14.77 -3.34
C THR A 29 3.24 -13.95 -4.02
N MET A 30 3.07 -12.67 -3.67
CA MET A 30 1.94 -11.84 -4.09
C MET A 30 2.33 -10.62 -4.91
N VAL A 31 3.57 -10.14 -4.77
CA VAL A 31 4.09 -8.96 -5.45
C VAL A 31 5.56 -9.18 -5.84
N PRO A 32 6.09 -8.44 -6.85
CA PRO A 32 7.50 -8.52 -7.21
C PRO A 32 8.42 -8.33 -6.01
N ASN A 33 9.53 -9.08 -5.99
CA ASN A 33 10.53 -8.91 -4.95
C ASN A 33 11.14 -7.50 -4.99
N ARG A 34 11.60 -7.03 -3.83
CA ARG A 34 12.23 -5.70 -3.68
C ARG A 34 13.73 -5.71 -3.94
N GLY A 35 14.29 -6.83 -4.41
CA GLY A 35 15.73 -7.07 -4.48
C GLY A 35 16.35 -7.41 -3.12
N SER A 36 17.50 -8.11 -3.13
CA SER A 36 18.20 -8.52 -1.91
C SER A 36 18.70 -7.33 -1.07
N GLN A 37 19.13 -6.26 -1.73
CA GLN A 37 19.67 -5.07 -1.08
C GLN A 37 18.66 -4.35 -0.18
N TYR A 38 17.35 -4.47 -0.46
CA TYR A 38 16.29 -3.93 0.42
C TYR A 38 16.32 -4.55 1.83
N PHE A 39 16.89 -5.75 1.98
CA PHE A 39 17.03 -6.47 3.24
C PHE A 39 18.43 -6.31 3.86
N ASP A 40 19.19 -5.31 3.43
CA ASP A 40 20.33 -4.76 4.15
C ASP A 40 19.87 -3.54 4.97
N PHE A 41 20.18 -3.50 6.26
CA PHE A 41 19.62 -2.47 7.16
C PHE A 41 20.15 -1.06 6.85
N GLU A 42 21.42 -0.93 6.48
CA GLU A 42 22.01 0.37 6.15
C GLU A 42 21.39 0.95 4.87
N TYR A 43 21.19 0.10 3.85
CA TYR A 43 20.50 0.51 2.64
C TYR A 43 19.02 0.81 2.90
N PHE A 44 18.33 -0.03 3.68
CA PHE A 44 16.94 0.21 4.07
C PHE A 44 16.78 1.55 4.79
N GLN A 45 17.73 1.92 5.64
CA GLN A 45 17.70 3.19 6.35
C GLN A 45 17.84 4.39 5.40
N LYS A 46 18.68 4.29 4.36
CA LYS A 46 18.77 5.33 3.32
C LYS A 46 17.45 5.49 2.56
N LEU A 47 16.85 4.37 2.14
CA LEU A 47 15.53 4.39 1.50
C LEU A 47 14.48 5.01 2.42
N LEU A 48 14.51 4.70 3.72
CA LEU A 48 13.59 5.28 4.68
C LEU A 48 13.75 6.81 4.77
N ASP A 49 15.00 7.30 4.82
CA ASP A 49 15.27 8.74 4.86
C ASP A 49 14.73 9.42 3.59
N ASP A 50 14.87 8.82 2.41
CA ASP A 50 14.28 9.33 1.15
C ASP A 50 12.74 9.38 1.21
N LEU A 51 12.09 8.32 1.69
CA LEU A 51 10.63 8.29 1.88
C LEU A 51 10.15 9.36 2.87
N LEU A 52 10.94 9.69 3.88
CA LEU A 52 10.59 10.73 4.86
C LEU A 52 10.72 12.14 4.28
N ILE A 53 11.63 12.37 3.32
CA ILE A 53 11.72 13.62 2.56
C ILE A 53 10.50 13.76 1.66
N GLU A 54 10.21 12.73 0.86
CA GLU A 54 9.03 12.69 -0.02
C GLU A 54 7.72 12.91 0.76
N GLN A 55 7.63 12.35 1.97
CA GLN A 55 6.50 12.60 2.86
C GLN A 55 6.41 14.03 3.38
N ALA A 56 7.55 14.67 3.66
CA ALA A 56 7.58 16.05 4.14
C ALA A 56 7.22 17.05 3.03
N ASP A 57 7.58 16.73 1.79
CA ASP A 57 7.27 17.54 0.61
C ASP A 57 5.80 17.40 0.16
N GLY A 58 5.12 16.35 0.62
CA GLY A 58 3.70 16.10 0.32
C GLY A 58 3.46 15.32 -0.97
N ASP A 59 4.53 14.78 -1.56
CA ASP A 59 4.50 13.95 -2.77
C ASP A 59 3.92 12.55 -2.49
N SER A 60 4.07 12.09 -1.25
CA SER A 60 3.52 10.82 -0.76
C SER A 60 3.11 10.89 0.71
N TYR A 61 2.20 10.01 1.11
CA TYR A 61 1.89 9.75 2.52
C TYR A 61 2.12 8.28 2.86
N PHE A 62 3.14 8.01 3.68
CA PHE A 62 3.50 6.66 4.12
C PHE A 62 2.95 6.37 5.51
N TYR A 63 2.12 5.33 5.63
CA TYR A 63 1.56 4.93 6.92
C TYR A 63 1.95 3.53 7.33
N LEU A 64 2.16 3.37 8.63
CA LEU A 64 2.18 2.09 9.31
C LEU A 64 0.78 1.74 9.78
N ILE A 65 0.36 0.50 9.55
CA ILE A 65 -0.84 -0.05 10.15
C ILE A 65 -0.43 -0.71 11.46
N ARG A 66 -0.99 -0.24 12.57
CA ARG A 66 -0.74 -0.80 13.91
C ARG A 66 -1.99 -1.37 14.54
N ASN A 67 -1.81 -2.40 15.37
CA ASN A 67 -2.87 -2.92 16.23
C ASN A 67 -2.87 -2.21 17.60
N GLU A 68 -3.80 -2.57 18.47
CA GLU A 68 -3.93 -2.01 19.83
C GLU A 68 -2.70 -2.25 20.73
N LYS A 69 -1.88 -3.25 20.42
CA LYS A 69 -0.60 -3.53 21.09
C LYS A 69 0.56 -2.71 20.53
N LYS A 70 0.29 -1.78 19.60
CA LYS A 70 1.26 -0.97 18.87
C LYS A 70 2.20 -1.79 17.97
N GLU A 71 1.86 -3.03 17.65
CA GLU A 71 2.65 -3.85 16.73
C GLU A 71 2.37 -3.41 15.29
N ILE A 72 3.40 -3.33 14.45
CA ILE A 72 3.25 -3.13 13.00
C ILE A 72 2.62 -4.39 12.41
N VAL A 73 1.41 -4.25 11.87
CA VAL A 73 0.68 -5.34 11.21
C VAL A 73 0.64 -5.19 9.70
N GLY A 74 1.04 -4.04 9.18
CA GLY A 74 1.05 -3.74 7.76
C GLY A 74 1.53 -2.34 7.43
N ARG A 75 1.51 -2.01 6.14
CA ARG A 75 1.75 -0.66 5.60
C ARG A 75 0.62 -0.29 4.66
N ILE A 76 0.31 0.99 4.58
CA ILE A 76 -0.59 1.56 3.60
C ILE A 76 -0.11 2.94 3.20
N ASN A 77 0.00 3.18 1.89
CA ASN A 77 0.64 4.37 1.36
C ASN A 77 -0.24 4.96 0.26
N LEU A 78 -0.31 6.29 0.21
CA LEU A 78 -0.71 7.04 -0.96
C LEU A 78 0.56 7.63 -1.55
N VAL A 79 0.84 7.34 -2.81
CA VAL A 79 2.04 7.81 -3.51
C VAL A 79 1.68 8.51 -4.80
N ASP A 80 2.66 9.18 -5.42
CA ASP A 80 2.47 9.92 -6.67
C ASP A 80 1.32 10.93 -6.54
N ILE A 81 1.30 11.71 -5.44
CA ILE A 81 0.25 12.69 -5.20
C ILE A 81 0.37 13.81 -6.22
N ASP A 82 -0.63 13.93 -7.08
CA ASP A 82 -0.75 15.00 -8.05
C ASP A 82 -1.77 16.02 -7.54
N THR A 83 -1.29 17.22 -7.22
CA THR A 83 -2.12 18.30 -6.69
C THR A 83 -2.97 19.01 -7.75
N GLU A 84 -2.59 18.93 -9.03
CA GLU A 84 -3.33 19.51 -10.15
C GLU A 84 -4.53 18.64 -10.48
N THR A 85 -4.31 17.34 -10.67
CA THR A 85 -5.38 16.37 -10.96
C THR A 85 -6.10 15.89 -9.70
N ARG A 86 -5.54 16.17 -8.51
CA ARG A 86 -6.00 15.71 -7.19
C ARG A 86 -6.10 14.19 -7.14
N SER A 87 -5.09 13.52 -7.66
CA SER A 87 -5.03 12.07 -7.75
C SER A 87 -3.83 11.50 -6.99
N SER A 88 -3.85 10.19 -6.74
CA SER A 88 -2.74 9.44 -6.14
C SER A 88 -2.86 7.95 -6.44
N SER A 89 -1.81 7.20 -6.12
CA SER A 89 -1.76 5.74 -6.19
C SER A 89 -1.76 5.12 -4.79
N LEU A 90 -2.62 4.13 -4.56
CA LEU A 90 -2.71 3.36 -3.33
C LEU A 90 -1.87 2.08 -3.41
N GLY A 91 -1.03 1.87 -2.40
CA GLY A 91 -0.35 0.59 -2.16
C GLY A 91 -0.50 0.16 -0.70
N TYR A 92 -0.74 -1.13 -0.46
CA TYR A 92 -0.78 -1.67 0.90
C TYR A 92 -0.25 -3.10 0.97
N ARG A 93 0.20 -3.50 2.16
CA ARG A 93 0.58 -4.88 2.49
C ARG A 93 0.27 -5.16 3.95
N VAL A 94 -0.15 -6.38 4.26
CA VAL A 94 -0.46 -6.83 5.62
C VAL A 94 0.35 -8.08 5.90
N GLY A 95 1.02 -8.14 7.05
CA GLY A 95 1.84 -9.28 7.42
C GLY A 95 1.02 -10.57 7.50
N GLU A 96 1.63 -11.70 7.16
CA GLU A 96 0.97 -13.00 6.96
C GLU A 96 0.06 -13.38 8.15
N LYS A 97 0.61 -13.22 9.37
CA LYS A 97 -0.06 -13.51 10.65
C LYS A 97 -1.33 -12.69 10.90
N PHE A 98 -1.51 -11.60 10.15
CA PHE A 98 -2.61 -10.65 10.31
C PHE A 98 -3.59 -10.66 9.11
N THR A 99 -3.34 -11.49 8.10
CA THR A 99 -4.26 -11.70 6.98
C THR A 99 -5.56 -12.37 7.43
N LYS A 100 -6.61 -12.27 6.60
CA LYS A 100 -7.96 -12.82 6.85
C LYS A 100 -8.66 -12.29 8.13
N LYS A 101 -8.13 -11.23 8.76
CA LYS A 101 -8.70 -10.58 9.96
C LYS A 101 -9.35 -9.22 9.67
N GLY A 102 -9.56 -8.88 8.39
CA GLY A 102 -10.16 -7.61 7.95
C GLY A 102 -9.23 -6.39 8.00
N VAL A 103 -7.93 -6.59 8.27
CA VAL A 103 -6.94 -5.50 8.46
C VAL A 103 -6.81 -4.62 7.24
N ALA A 104 -6.61 -5.22 6.06
CA ALA A 104 -6.40 -4.47 4.82
C ALA A 104 -7.62 -3.59 4.50
N THR A 105 -8.84 -4.14 4.53
CA THR A 105 -10.07 -3.36 4.32
C THR A 105 -10.23 -2.22 5.33
N ALA A 106 -9.93 -2.47 6.62
CA ALA A 106 -10.00 -1.42 7.63
C ALA A 106 -8.96 -0.31 7.37
N ALA A 107 -7.72 -0.68 7.03
CA ALA A 107 -6.67 0.27 6.72
C ALA A 107 -6.99 1.10 5.47
N VAL A 108 -7.49 0.48 4.40
CA VAL A 108 -7.91 1.20 3.19
C VAL A 108 -9.00 2.21 3.52
N LYS A 109 -10.03 1.84 4.28
CA LYS A 109 -11.06 2.80 4.70
C LYS A 109 -10.48 3.99 5.49
N LEU A 110 -9.52 3.76 6.38
CA LEU A 110 -8.86 4.84 7.12
C LEU A 110 -8.04 5.75 6.21
N VAL A 111 -7.29 5.21 5.24
CA VAL A 111 -6.49 6.04 4.33
C VAL A 111 -7.36 6.82 3.34
N LEU A 112 -8.54 6.31 2.99
CA LEU A 112 -9.51 7.07 2.20
C LEU A 112 -10.02 8.31 2.95
N GLU A 113 -10.18 8.26 4.28
CA GLU A 113 -10.51 9.45 5.07
C GLU A 113 -9.35 10.46 5.10
N VAL A 114 -8.10 9.98 5.16
CA VAL A 114 -6.92 10.84 5.00
C VAL A 114 -6.92 11.51 3.62
N ALA A 115 -7.20 10.76 2.55
CA ALA A 115 -7.26 11.30 1.20
C ALA A 115 -8.30 12.41 1.06
N LYS A 116 -9.51 12.21 1.62
CA LYS A 116 -10.57 13.23 1.66
C LYS A 116 -10.11 14.51 2.36
N ASN A 117 -9.46 14.39 3.51
CA ASN A 117 -8.95 15.54 4.28
C ASN A 117 -7.87 16.32 3.50
N ASN A 118 -7.07 15.60 2.71
CA ASN A 118 -6.05 16.18 1.83
C ASN A 118 -6.57 16.57 0.45
N LYS A 119 -7.90 16.58 0.23
CA LYS A 119 -8.56 16.97 -1.03
C LYS A 119 -8.13 16.12 -2.24
N ILE A 120 -7.69 14.89 -2.02
CA ILE A 120 -7.48 13.89 -3.06
C ILE A 120 -8.86 13.34 -3.46
N ASN A 121 -9.17 13.45 -4.75
CA ASN A 121 -10.48 13.12 -5.30
C ASN A 121 -10.49 11.77 -6.02
N GLU A 122 -9.35 11.34 -6.54
CA GLU A 122 -9.21 10.12 -7.31
C GLU A 122 -8.02 9.30 -6.77
N ILE A 123 -8.23 8.00 -6.56
CA ILE A 123 -7.18 7.11 -6.08
C ILE A 123 -7.15 5.90 -6.99
N HIS A 124 -5.99 5.67 -7.58
CA HIS A 124 -5.72 4.51 -8.43
C HIS A 124 -5.11 3.40 -7.57
N ALA A 125 -5.45 2.16 -7.88
CA ALA A 125 -4.78 1.00 -7.32
C ALA A 125 -4.64 -0.05 -8.41
N LYS A 126 -3.61 -0.88 -8.32
CA LYS A 126 -3.48 -2.06 -9.17
C LYS A 126 -3.07 -3.27 -8.37
N THR A 127 -3.55 -4.42 -8.80
CA THR A 127 -3.22 -5.72 -8.21
C THR A 127 -3.15 -6.75 -9.32
N THR A 128 -2.54 -7.90 -9.08
CA THR A 128 -2.45 -8.95 -10.09
C THR A 128 -3.77 -9.72 -10.22
N THR A 129 -4.00 -10.32 -11.39
CA THR A 129 -5.19 -11.13 -11.69
C THR A 129 -5.38 -12.29 -10.72
N ASN A 130 -4.30 -12.88 -10.20
CA ASN A 130 -4.34 -13.98 -9.24
C ASN A 130 -4.46 -13.53 -7.76
N ASN A 131 -4.29 -12.23 -7.45
CA ASN A 131 -4.40 -11.71 -6.09
C ASN A 131 -5.86 -11.32 -5.76
N LEU A 132 -6.72 -12.33 -5.69
CA LEU A 132 -8.16 -12.19 -5.40
C LEU A 132 -8.44 -11.55 -4.04
N ALA A 133 -7.53 -11.71 -3.07
CA ALA A 133 -7.66 -11.10 -1.75
C ALA A 133 -7.58 -9.57 -1.83
N SER A 134 -6.63 -9.03 -2.59
CA SER A 134 -6.47 -7.59 -2.82
C SER A 134 -7.65 -7.01 -3.62
N GLN A 135 -8.10 -7.72 -4.66
CA GLN A 135 -9.31 -7.36 -5.44
C GLN A 135 -10.53 -7.21 -4.52
N SER A 136 -10.79 -8.21 -3.66
CA SER A 136 -11.90 -8.17 -2.70
C SER A 136 -11.76 -7.02 -1.69
N VAL A 137 -10.54 -6.68 -1.26
CA VAL A 137 -10.30 -5.55 -0.36
C VAL A 137 -10.65 -4.22 -1.03
N LEU A 138 -10.22 -4.03 -2.28
CA LEU A 138 -10.49 -2.81 -3.05
C LEU A 138 -12.00 -2.63 -3.29
N GLU A 139 -12.70 -3.67 -3.74
CA GLU A 139 -14.14 -3.65 -3.98
C GLU A 139 -14.94 -3.35 -2.69
N LYS A 140 -14.61 -4.02 -1.58
CA LYS A 140 -15.23 -3.76 -0.26
C LYS A 140 -14.94 -2.36 0.30
N SER A 141 -13.95 -1.68 -0.26
CA SER A 141 -13.56 -0.32 0.11
C SER A 141 -14.13 0.72 -0.86
N GLY A 142 -14.96 0.32 -1.82
CA GLY A 142 -15.66 1.20 -2.76
C GLY A 142 -14.87 1.54 -4.02
N PHE A 143 -13.80 0.81 -4.33
CA PHE A 143 -13.14 0.92 -5.62
C PHE A 143 -13.96 0.18 -6.69
N SER A 144 -13.94 0.68 -7.92
CA SER A 144 -14.46 -0.01 -9.10
C SER A 144 -13.30 -0.43 -10.01
N SER A 145 -13.35 -1.65 -10.53
CA SER A 145 -12.37 -2.12 -11.51
C SER A 145 -12.61 -1.46 -12.87
N TYR A 146 -11.55 -1.21 -13.63
CA TYR A 146 -11.65 -0.78 -15.03
C TYR A 146 -10.60 -1.48 -15.89
N GLN A 147 -10.87 -1.58 -17.19
CA GLN A 147 -9.91 -2.08 -18.16
C GLN A 147 -8.99 -0.94 -18.58
N ASN A 148 -7.69 -1.18 -18.49
CA ASN A 148 -6.68 -0.28 -19.05
C ASN A 148 -6.06 -0.97 -20.26
N GLU A 149 -6.62 -0.76 -21.45
CA GLU A 149 -6.15 -1.43 -22.69
C GLU A 149 -4.71 -1.06 -23.06
N ALA A 150 -4.21 0.07 -22.55
CA ALA A 150 -2.82 0.48 -22.75
C ALA A 150 -1.83 -0.29 -21.85
N ASP A 151 -2.28 -0.86 -20.73
CA ASP A 151 -1.41 -1.67 -19.87
C ASP A 151 -1.35 -3.11 -20.39
N THR A 152 -0.33 -3.38 -21.20
CA THR A 152 0.00 -4.70 -21.72
C THR A 152 1.05 -5.43 -20.86
N THR A 153 1.34 -4.91 -19.66
CA THR A 153 2.40 -5.42 -18.80
C THR A 153 2.05 -6.80 -18.24
N PHE A 154 3.01 -7.70 -18.33
CA PHE A 154 2.99 -8.98 -17.62
C PHE A 154 4.05 -8.97 -16.54
N VAL A 155 3.74 -9.58 -15.41
CA VAL A 155 4.67 -9.81 -14.32
C VAL A 155 4.79 -11.30 -14.11
N GLU A 156 6.02 -11.79 -14.03
CA GLU A 156 6.28 -13.16 -13.59
C GLU A 156 6.19 -13.23 -12.06
N LEU A 157 5.22 -13.97 -11.53
CA LEU A 157 5.09 -14.25 -10.11
C LEU A 157 4.92 -15.75 -9.90
N ASN A 158 5.80 -16.34 -9.08
CA ASN A 158 5.83 -17.78 -8.79
C ASN A 158 5.87 -18.67 -10.05
N GLY A 159 6.54 -18.21 -11.12
CA GLY A 159 6.61 -18.93 -12.40
C GLY A 159 5.37 -18.78 -13.29
N GLU A 160 4.39 -17.95 -12.90
CA GLU A 160 3.21 -17.63 -13.71
C GLU A 160 3.29 -16.21 -14.27
N HIS A 161 2.85 -16.03 -15.52
CA HIS A 161 2.68 -14.71 -16.12
C HIS A 161 1.30 -14.16 -15.74
N VAL A 162 1.28 -13.12 -14.92
CA VAL A 162 0.04 -12.46 -14.48
C VAL A 162 -0.05 -11.05 -15.02
N LYS A 163 -1.29 -10.58 -15.22
CA LYS A 163 -1.59 -9.21 -15.64
C LYS A 163 -2.00 -8.37 -14.43
N PHE A 164 -1.97 -7.04 -14.59
CA PHE A 164 -2.61 -6.14 -13.64
C PHE A 164 -4.11 -6.00 -13.90
N VAL A 165 -4.85 -5.87 -12.81
CA VAL A 165 -6.23 -5.40 -12.76
C VAL A 165 -6.19 -4.03 -12.09
N HIS A 166 -6.80 -3.05 -12.75
CA HIS A 166 -6.81 -1.67 -12.30
C HIS A 166 -8.10 -1.33 -11.58
N TYR A 167 -7.97 -0.55 -10.52
CA TYR A 167 -9.06 -0.12 -9.66
C TYR A 167 -8.98 1.37 -9.46
N ILE A 168 -10.15 1.98 -9.36
CA ILE A 168 -10.28 3.41 -9.12
C ILE A 168 -11.30 3.68 -8.03
N TRP A 169 -10.94 4.55 -7.10
CA TRP A 169 -11.85 5.13 -6.13
C TRP A 169 -12.00 6.60 -6.42
N ARG A 170 -13.25 7.10 -6.33
CA ARG A 170 -13.56 8.52 -6.49
C ARG A 170 -14.32 9.02 -5.28
N ASN A 171 -13.91 10.19 -4.80
CA ASN A 171 -14.60 10.87 -3.71
C ASN A 171 -15.94 11.42 -4.20
N THR A 172 -17.02 10.66 -3.98
CA THR A 172 -18.38 11.02 -4.41
C THR A 172 -19.07 12.03 -3.50
N SER A 173 -18.46 12.41 -2.37
CA SER A 173 -19.02 13.39 -1.42
C SER A 173 -18.99 14.85 -1.93
N ARG A 174 -18.77 15.06 -3.24
CA ARG A 174 -18.76 16.37 -3.90
C ARG A 174 -19.54 16.42 -5.23
N LEU A 175 -20.38 15.42 -5.51
CA LEU A 175 -21.41 15.54 -6.55
C LEU A 175 -22.63 16.26 -5.99
#